data_AF-A0A1W6JX58-F1
#
_entry.id   AF-A0A1W6JX58-F1
#
_cell.length_a   1.000
_cell.length_b   1.000
_cell.length_c   1.000
_cell.angle_alpha   90.00
_cell.angle_beta   90.00
_cell.angle_gamma   90.00
#
_symmetry.space_group_name_H-M   'P 1'
#
loop_
_entity.id
_entity.type
_entity.pdbx_description
1 polymer ?
#
loop_
_entity_poly.entity_id
_entity_poly.type
_entity_poly.pdbx_seq_one_letter_code
_entity_poly.pdbx_strand_id
1 'polypeptide(L)' 'MKLPSRTLLLIFTVIFFIVISLPLDFISASTIGVENTTILAAAIYMILTGATFIVIFLKDFY' A
#
# COMPACT_ATOMS: atom_id res chain seq x y z
N MET A 1 -2.80 -18.21 -22.34
CA MET A 1 -3.61 -18.45 -21.12
C MET A 1 -4.05 -17.12 -20.55
N LYS A 2 -5.35 -16.89 -20.34
CA LYS A 2 -5.83 -15.68 -19.66
C LYS A 2 -5.53 -15.84 -18.17
N LEU A 3 -4.71 -14.96 -17.61
CA LEU A 3 -4.47 -14.93 -16.17
C LEU A 3 -5.80 -14.69 -15.45
N PRO A 4 -6.11 -15.45 -14.39
CA PRO A 4 -7.28 -15.15 -13.58
C PRO A 4 -7.13 -13.74 -13.01
N SER A 5 -8.24 -12.99 -13.00
CA SER A 5 -8.28 -11.61 -12.50
C SER A 5 -7.73 -11.46 -11.08
N ARG A 6 -7.85 -12.51 -10.26
CA ARG A 6 -7.23 -12.61 -8.92
C ARG A 6 -5.70 -12.54 -8.96
N THR A 7 -5.06 -13.28 -9.87
CA THR A 7 -3.60 -13.30 -10.00
C THR A 7 -3.08 -11.94 -10.45
N LEU A 8 -3.78 -11.26 -11.36
CA LEU A 8 -3.45 -9.90 -11.75
C LEU A 8 -3.55 -8.93 -10.56
N LEU A 9 -4.61 -9.01 -9.77
CA LEU A 9 -4.84 -8.14 -8.62
C LEU A 9 -3.75 -8.34 -7.54
N LEU A 10 -3.36 -9.59 -7.30
CA LEU A 10 -2.27 -9.93 -6.38
C LEU A 10 -0.91 -9.43 -6.89
N ILE A 11 -0.62 -9.57 -8.19
CA ILE A 11 0.61 -9.02 -8.80
C ILE A 11 0.66 -7.50 -8.65
N PHE A 12 -0.43 -6.78 -8.95
CA PHE A 12 -0.49 -5.32 -8.76
C PHE A 12 -0.27 -4.90 -7.32
N THR A 13 -0.79 -5.66 -6.36
CA THR A 13 -0.60 -5.43 -4.93
C THR A 13 0.86 -5.58 -4.53
N VAL A 14 1.50 -6.67 -4.95
CA VAL A 14 2.91 -6.93 -4.64
C VAL A 14 3.80 -5.84 -5.24
N ILE A 15 3.50 -5.40 -6.47
CA ILE A 15 4.21 -4.29 -7.12
C ILE A 15 4.00 -2.98 -6.35
N PHE A 16 2.78 -2.66 -5.94
CA PHE A 16 2.50 -1.48 -5.11
C PHE A 16 3.30 -1.51 -3.80
N PHE A 17 3.33 -2.67 -3.12
CA PHE A 17 4.07 -2.85 -1.88
C PHE A 17 5.58 -2.64 -2.04
N ILE A 18 6.17 -3.24 -3.08
CA ILE A 18 7.62 -3.21 -3.28
C ILE A 18 8.10 -1.88 -3.86
N VAL A 19 7.35 -1.27 -4.78
CA VAL A 19 7.81 -0.10 -5.55
C VAL A 19 7.42 1.21 -4.89
N ILE A 20 6.28 1.26 -4.22
CA ILE A 20 5.74 2.51 -3.66
C ILE A 20 5.83 2.46 -2.15
N SER A 21 5.25 1.42 -1.55
CA SER A 21 4.99 1.39 -0.11
C SER A 21 6.26 1.21 0.73
N LEU A 22 7.09 0.21 0.43
CA LEU A 22 8.36 0.00 1.12
C LEU A 22 9.32 1.20 0.98
N PRO A 23 9.55 1.78 -0.21
CA PRO A 23 10.41 2.94 -0.35
C PRO A 23 9.90 4.18 0.39
N LEU A 24 8.57 4.42 0.37
CA LEU A 24 7.96 5.48 1.16
C LEU A 24 8.21 5.26 2.64
N ASP A 25 8.02 4.04 3.14
CA ASP A 25 8.25 3.69 4.55
C ASP A 25 9.73 3.89 4.94
N PHE A 26 10.68 3.44 4.13
CA PHE A 26 12.11 3.65 4.42
C PHE A 26 12.54 5.12 4.41
N ILE A 27 12.02 5.92 3.48
CA ILE A 27 12.33 7.36 3.41
C ILE A 27 11.64 8.12 4.55
N SER A 28 10.41 7.74 4.89
CA SER A 28 9.65 8.41 5.93
C SER A 28 10.01 7.94 7.34
N ALA A 29 10.52 6.72 7.54
CA ALA A 29 10.89 6.19 8.87
C ALA A 29 11.91 7.05 9.62
N SER A 30 12.86 7.70 8.92
CA SER A 30 13.82 8.61 9.56
C SER A 30 13.27 10.02 9.82
N THR A 31 12.07 10.34 9.33
CA THR A 31 11.49 11.68 9.38
C THR A 31 10.13 11.72 10.09
N ILE A 32 9.45 10.58 10.27
CA ILE A 32 8.19 10.46 11.00
C ILE A 32 8.40 10.95 12.45
N GLY A 33 7.71 12.05 12.77
CA GLY A 33 7.76 12.67 14.10
C GLY A 33 8.75 13.84 14.23
N VAL A 34 9.48 14.20 13.15
CA VAL A 34 10.38 15.35 13.12
C VAL A 34 9.64 16.62 12.71
N GLU A 35 8.74 16.54 11.72
CA GLU A 35 7.92 17.67 11.26
C GLU A 35 6.46 17.28 10.98
N ASN A 36 5.50 18.20 11.15
CA ASN A 36 4.07 17.93 10.93
C ASN A 36 3.73 17.35 9.54
N THR A 37 4.48 17.74 8.52
CA THR A 37 4.34 17.24 7.14
C THR A 37 4.64 15.75 7.01
N THR A 38 5.53 15.21 7.83
CA THR A 38 5.92 13.79 7.85
C THR A 38 4.83 12.91 8.46
N ILE A 39 4.15 13.42 9.49
CA ILE A 39 3.02 12.75 10.15
C ILE A 39 1.83 12.63 9.18
N LEU A 40 1.55 13.71 8.45
CA LEU A 40 0.48 13.71 7.44
C LEU A 40 0.78 12.72 6.30
N ALA A 41 2.02 12.69 5.81
CA ALA A 41 2.43 11.75 4.77
C ALA A 41 2.31 10.29 5.23
N ALA A 42 2.74 9.97 6.45
CA ALA A 42 2.60 8.64 7.03
C ALA A 42 1.13 8.23 7.24
N ALA A 43 0.27 9.17 7.65
CA ALA A 43 -1.17 8.93 7.79
C ALA A 43 -1.83 8.62 6.44
N ILE A 44 -1.51 9.39 5.39
CA ILE A 44 -2.00 9.14 4.01
C ILE A 44 -1.54 7.77 3.53
N TYR A 45 -0.27 7.43 3.79
CA TYR A 45 0.31 6.14 3.46
C TYR A 45 -0.42 4.96 4.13
N MET A 46 -0.70 5.06 5.43
CA MET A 46 -1.46 4.04 6.17
C MET A 46 -2.89 3.86 5.63
N ILE A 47 -3.58 4.97 5.31
CA ILE A 47 -4.94 4.93 4.75
C ILE A 47 -4.95 4.27 3.36
N LEU A 48 -4.03 4.67 2.47
CA LEU A 48 -3.90 4.09 1.13
C LEU A 48 -3.58 2.59 1.19
N THR A 49 -2.70 2.20 2.11
CA THR A 49 -2.36 0.79 2.34
C THR A 49 -3.58 0.01 2.81
N GLY A 50 -4.31 0.51 3.81
CA GLY A 50 -5.54 -0.11 4.31
C GLY A 50 -6.63 -0.23 3.25
N ALA A 51 -6.86 0.82 2.46
CA ALA A 51 -7.82 0.80 1.36
C ALA A 51 -7.45 -0.22 0.29
N THR A 52 -6.15 -0.35 -0.02
CA THR A 52 -5.63 -1.35 -0.95
C THR A 52 -5.93 -2.76 -0.45
N PHE A 53 -5.63 -3.05 0.82
CA PHE A 53 -6.00 -4.32 1.46
C PHE A 53 -7.50 -4.61 1.38
N ILE A 54 -8.35 -3.62 1.70
CA ILE A 54 -9.81 -3.80 1.60
C ILE A 54 -10.18 -4.16 0.17
N VAL A 55 -9.76 -3.41 -0.85
CA VAL A 55 -10.12 -3.68 -2.25
C VAL A 55 -9.71 -5.08 -2.72
N ILE A 56 -8.55 -5.57 -2.26
CA ILE A 56 -8.05 -6.90 -2.62
C ILE A 56 -8.87 -7.99 -1.95
N PHE A 57 -9.07 -7.89 -0.64
CA PHE A 57 -9.63 -8.96 0.17
C PHE A 57 -11.16 -8.91 0.26
N LEU A 58 -11.82 -7.78 -0.07
CA LEU A 58 -13.29 -7.67 -0.05
C LEU A 58 -13.95 -8.72 -0.95
N LYS A 59 -13.32 -9.05 -2.08
CA LYS A 59 -13.81 -10.05 -3.03
C LYS A 59 -13.47 -11.51 -2.64
N ASP A 60 -12.69 -11.70 -1.59
CA ASP A 60 -12.46 -13.03 -1.01
C ASP A 60 -13.43 -13.30 0.17
N PHE A 61 -14.07 -12.27 0.73
CA PHE A 61 -15.09 -12.40 1.78
C PHE A 61 -16.54 -12.43 1.24
N TYR A 62 -16.79 -12.10 -0.03
CA TYR A 62 -18.10 -12.12 -0.70
C TYR A 62 -18.10 -13.01 -1.95
#